data_AF-A0A840MW73-F1
#
_entry.id   AF-A0A840MW73-F1
#
_cell.length_a   1.000
_cell.length_b   1.000
_cell.length_c   1.000
_cell.angle_alpha   90.00
_cell.angle_beta   90.00
_cell.angle_gamma   90.00
#
_symmetry.space_group_name_H-M   'P 1'
#
loop_
_entity.id
_entity.type
_entity.pdbx_description
1 polymer ?
#
loop_
_entity_poly.entity_id
_entity_poly.type
_entity_poly.pdbx_seq_one_letter_code
_entity_poly.pdbx_strand_id
1 'polypeptide(L)'
;MGWADDDPLPAFKTFRTSCKPIAAQKSPIADSKALGTSLRDPCIAARAEDISESAKAREFFEKNFTPLQISRIGEDAGFVTGYYEPIVDGSRVQTDVYNVPVYRRPSNLFVRGYSQANASMPNKGQVFRKVGRRKLVPYYDRAEIEDGAIAGRGLEVVWLKSQTDLLFIQIQGSARIKLEDGSIVRINYDAHNGYPYTPVGRVLIERNIIPKDQMSMQKIREYMETSPDAAKELRRFNRSYVFFREVKLAADDEAVGAQGVPLTAGRSIAVDKSLHVYGTPFFIEGNLPIESDTSNTPFRKLMIAQDTGSAIIGPARADIYFGAGADAGRVAGRLKNPARFVMLLPNSLDPVARGKTMPLPEDRPSATIAKLFPQTEPAKETPKEPVKEVSKETSKDASKEQPKDSSKDSAKSAPSKDQPAAAQTPTVATAPAVAAPAPVAQAVPLPEARPKTAPDVASAATVKPDTPRRKRHHRRYRHRQ
;
A
#
# COMPACT_ATOMS: atom_id res chain seq x y z
N MET A 1 17.19 20.75 4.24
CA MET A 1 16.18 20.51 3.19
C MET A 1 16.94 20.15 1.93
N GLY A 2 16.91 18.89 1.49
CA GLY A 2 17.68 18.43 0.33
C GLY A 2 17.10 18.77 -1.05
N TRP A 3 16.44 19.91 -1.19
CA TRP A 3 15.77 20.33 -2.44
C TRP A 3 16.76 20.53 -3.59
N ALA A 4 17.94 21.07 -3.29
CA ALA A 4 19.00 21.29 -4.28
C ALA A 4 19.62 19.97 -4.80
N ASP A 5 19.49 18.88 -4.02
CA ASP A 5 20.07 17.57 -4.33
C ASP A 5 19.20 16.74 -5.29
N ASP A 6 17.93 17.11 -5.49
CA ASP A 6 17.05 16.45 -6.44
C ASP A 6 17.23 17.01 -7.85
N ASP A 7 17.09 16.12 -8.84
CA ASP A 7 16.82 16.50 -10.23
C ASP A 7 15.30 16.54 -10.45
N PRO A 8 14.66 17.73 -10.47
CA PRO A 8 13.21 17.82 -10.64
C PRO A 8 12.73 17.63 -12.08
N LEU A 9 13.62 17.49 -13.08
CA LEU A 9 13.17 17.38 -14.48
C LEU A 9 12.26 16.17 -14.73
N PRO A 10 12.55 14.95 -14.22
CA PRO A 10 11.62 13.84 -14.32
C PRO A 10 10.30 14.13 -13.60
N ALA A 11 10.33 14.81 -12.45
CA ALA A 11 9.11 15.20 -11.73
C ALA A 11 8.26 16.20 -12.53
N PHE A 12 8.90 17.15 -13.22
CA PHE A 12 8.22 18.09 -14.12
C PHE A 12 7.53 17.36 -15.28
N LYS A 13 8.23 16.42 -15.93
CA LYS A 13 7.64 15.60 -17.00
C LYS A 13 6.45 14.78 -16.48
N THR A 14 6.58 14.16 -15.31
CA THR A 14 5.48 13.45 -14.64
C THR A 14 4.31 14.38 -14.32
N PHE A 15 4.57 15.59 -13.82
CA PHE A 15 3.54 16.60 -13.55
C PHE A 15 2.80 17.04 -14.82
N ARG A 16 3.55 17.32 -15.90
CA ARG A 16 2.99 17.72 -17.21
C ARG A 16 2.07 16.63 -17.77
N THR A 17 2.36 15.36 -17.54
CA THR A 17 1.47 14.23 -17.90
C THR A 17 0.12 14.30 -17.15
N SER A 18 0.13 14.63 -15.86
CA SER A 18 -1.08 14.85 -15.07
C SER A 18 -1.92 16.05 -15.53
N CYS A 19 -1.32 17.01 -16.24
CA CYS A 19 -2.02 18.21 -16.67
C CYS A 19 -3.07 18.01 -17.76
N LYS A 20 -2.97 16.94 -18.55
CA LYS A 20 -3.99 16.62 -19.57
C LYS A 20 -5.37 16.37 -18.95
N PRO A 21 -5.55 15.42 -18.01
CA PRO A 21 -6.85 15.23 -17.37
C PRO A 21 -7.27 16.41 -16.49
N ILE A 22 -6.34 17.12 -15.85
CA ILE A 22 -6.65 18.31 -15.01
C ILE A 22 -7.25 19.43 -15.85
N ALA A 23 -6.64 19.74 -17.00
CA ALA A 23 -7.14 20.77 -17.92
C ALA A 23 -8.46 20.38 -18.60
N ALA A 24 -8.70 19.07 -18.79
CA ALA A 24 -9.93 18.56 -19.42
C ALA A 24 -11.15 18.58 -18.50
N GLN A 25 -11.00 18.80 -17.19
CA GLN A 25 -12.12 18.90 -16.26
C GLN A 25 -12.96 20.15 -16.60
N LYS A 26 -14.15 19.97 -17.20
CA LYS A 26 -15.00 21.09 -17.64
C LYS A 26 -15.87 21.69 -16.54
N SER A 27 -16.16 20.93 -15.49
CA SER A 27 -16.92 21.43 -14.34
C SER A 27 -16.04 21.38 -13.09
N PRO A 28 -16.00 22.46 -12.29
CA PRO A 28 -15.69 22.29 -10.89
C PRO A 28 -16.85 21.46 -10.35
N ILE A 29 -16.69 20.13 -10.28
CA ILE A 29 -17.28 19.44 -9.13
C ILE A 29 -16.82 20.31 -7.96
N ALA A 30 -17.74 20.73 -7.09
CA ALA A 30 -17.36 21.35 -5.83
C ALA A 30 -16.54 20.31 -5.07
N ASP A 31 -15.27 20.19 -5.44
CA ASP A 31 -14.33 19.28 -4.82
C ASP A 31 -14.10 19.96 -3.49
N SER A 32 -14.74 19.42 -2.47
CA SER A 32 -14.73 19.96 -1.11
C SER A 32 -13.32 20.00 -0.52
N LYS A 33 -12.33 19.49 -1.24
CA LYS A 33 -10.92 19.50 -0.89
C LYS A 33 -10.31 20.89 -1.08
N ALA A 34 -9.39 21.22 -0.18
CA ALA A 34 -8.71 22.51 -0.15
C ALA A 34 -8.03 22.90 -1.47
N LEU A 35 -7.46 21.92 -2.20
CA LEU A 35 -6.80 22.16 -3.49
C LEU A 35 -7.78 22.39 -4.65
N GLY A 36 -9.00 21.83 -4.62
CA GLY A 36 -10.02 22.01 -5.66
C GLY A 36 -9.45 21.99 -7.09
N THR A 37 -9.70 23.06 -7.85
CA THR A 37 -9.21 23.25 -9.22
C THR A 37 -7.91 24.06 -9.33
N SER A 38 -7.24 24.36 -8.21
CA SER A 38 -6.05 25.26 -8.17
C SER A 38 -4.86 24.77 -9.00
N LEU A 39 -4.78 23.47 -9.31
CA LEU A 39 -3.73 22.90 -10.17
C LEU A 39 -3.86 23.29 -11.64
N ARG A 40 -4.98 23.92 -12.06
CA ARG A 40 -5.19 24.33 -13.46
C ARG A 40 -4.14 25.34 -13.94
N ASP A 41 -3.87 26.39 -13.16
CA ASP A 41 -2.97 27.46 -13.61
C ASP A 41 -1.52 26.97 -13.74
N PRO A 42 -0.94 26.25 -12.75
CA PRO A 42 0.37 25.63 -12.92
C PRO A 42 0.39 24.63 -14.09
N CYS A 43 -0.72 23.94 -14.36
CA CYS A 43 -0.79 23.03 -15.50
C CYS A 43 -0.86 23.73 -16.86
N ILE A 44 -1.46 24.91 -16.94
CA ILE A 44 -1.43 25.74 -18.14
C ILE A 44 0.01 26.21 -18.38
N ALA A 45 0.68 26.70 -17.33
CA ALA A 45 2.09 27.12 -17.40
C ALA A 45 3.01 25.97 -17.83
N ALA A 46 2.91 24.80 -17.17
CA ALA A 46 3.71 23.61 -17.50
C ALA A 46 3.55 23.11 -18.94
N ARG A 47 2.38 23.36 -19.56
CA ARG A 47 2.11 22.97 -20.95
C ARG A 47 2.57 24.02 -21.97
N ALA A 48 2.71 25.28 -21.56
CA ALA A 48 3.17 26.37 -22.40
C ALA A 48 4.70 26.40 -22.54
N GLU A 49 5.40 25.84 -21.54
CA GLU A 49 6.86 25.80 -21.51
C GLU A 49 7.41 24.44 -21.99
N ASP A 50 8.47 24.47 -22.81
CA ASP A 50 9.22 23.27 -23.17
C ASP A 50 10.49 23.17 -22.33
N ILE A 51 10.34 22.62 -21.12
CA ILE A 51 11.44 22.49 -20.16
C ILE A 51 12.16 21.16 -20.38
N SER A 52 13.42 21.26 -20.79
CA SER A 52 14.33 20.13 -21.00
C SER A 52 15.51 20.10 -20.01
N GLU A 53 15.66 21.14 -19.18
CA GLU A 53 16.77 21.29 -18.24
C GLU A 53 16.30 21.23 -16.78
N SER A 54 17.12 20.63 -15.91
CA SER A 54 16.85 20.47 -14.48
C SER A 54 16.68 21.79 -13.74
N ALA A 55 17.52 22.79 -14.04
CA ALA A 55 17.45 24.11 -13.41
C ALA A 55 16.11 24.82 -13.71
N LYS A 56 15.69 24.84 -14.99
CA LYS A 56 14.40 25.40 -15.41
C LYS A 56 13.21 24.66 -14.80
N ALA A 57 13.30 23.34 -14.67
CA ALA A 57 12.27 22.55 -13.98
C ALA A 57 12.15 22.93 -12.50
N ARG A 58 13.28 23.20 -11.84
CA ARG A 58 13.33 23.69 -10.46
C ARG A 58 12.68 25.07 -10.35
N GLU A 59 13.09 26.02 -11.18
CA GLU A 59 12.53 27.36 -11.26
C GLU A 59 11.02 27.33 -11.50
N PHE A 60 10.54 26.43 -12.35
CA PHE A 60 9.10 26.24 -12.58
C PHE A 60 8.35 25.92 -11.27
N PHE A 61 8.84 24.97 -10.47
CA PHE A 61 8.17 24.61 -9.22
C PHE A 61 8.25 25.74 -8.19
N GLU A 62 9.41 26.40 -8.06
CA GLU A 62 9.60 27.54 -7.15
C GLU A 62 8.72 28.74 -7.51
N LYS A 63 8.54 29.01 -8.81
CA LYS A 63 7.71 30.11 -9.31
C LYS A 63 6.22 29.88 -9.14
N ASN A 64 5.76 28.63 -9.28
CA ASN A 64 4.33 28.31 -9.35
C ASN A 64 3.74 27.76 -8.05
N PHE A 65 4.60 27.34 -7.10
CA PHE A 65 4.14 26.68 -5.88
C PHE A 65 4.83 27.20 -4.62
N THR A 66 4.11 27.12 -3.51
CA THR A 66 4.59 27.38 -2.15
C THR A 66 4.70 26.06 -1.38
N PRO A 67 5.84 25.77 -0.74
CA PRO A 67 6.01 24.54 0.04
C PRO A 67 5.25 24.59 1.37
N LEU A 68 4.45 23.56 1.65
CA LEU A 68 3.79 23.35 2.93
C LEU A 68 4.18 21.99 3.50
N GLN A 69 4.86 21.98 4.65
CA GLN A 69 5.10 20.73 5.37
C GLN A 69 3.78 20.19 5.91
N ILE A 70 3.53 18.90 5.69
CA ILE A 70 2.34 18.22 6.19
C ILE A 70 2.72 17.04 7.07
N SER A 71 1.93 16.83 8.12
CA SER A 71 1.98 15.65 8.97
C SER A 71 0.59 15.31 9.48
N ARG A 72 0.46 14.16 10.12
CA ARG A 72 -0.73 13.84 10.91
C ARG A 72 -0.63 14.58 12.24
N ILE A 73 -1.76 15.07 12.76
CA ILE A 73 -1.79 15.75 14.06
C ILE A 73 -1.25 14.81 15.14
N GLY A 74 -0.24 15.29 15.88
CA GLY A 74 0.46 14.53 16.91
C GLY A 74 1.60 13.64 16.38
N GLU A 75 1.95 13.73 15.09
CA GLU A 75 3.08 13.03 14.49
C GLU A 75 4.01 14.02 13.77
N ASP A 76 5.32 13.81 13.93
CA ASP A 76 6.35 14.69 13.35
C ASP A 76 6.76 14.27 11.94
N ALA A 77 6.48 13.01 11.57
CA ALA A 77 6.81 12.43 10.27
C ALA A 77 5.58 11.79 9.64
N GLY A 78 5.58 11.75 8.31
CA GLY A 78 4.71 10.89 7.53
C GLY A 78 5.30 9.49 7.37
N PHE A 79 4.68 8.70 6.50
CA PHE A 79 5.04 7.30 6.29
C PHE A 79 5.00 6.90 4.82
N VAL A 80 6.04 6.20 4.36
CA VAL A 80 6.15 5.70 2.99
C VAL A 80 6.26 4.18 2.95
N THR A 81 5.64 3.61 1.94
CA THR A 81 5.82 2.22 1.48
C THR A 81 6.18 2.24 0.00
N GLY A 82 6.43 1.07 -0.61
CA GLY A 82 6.60 0.96 -2.06
C GLY A 82 5.65 -0.04 -2.70
N TYR A 83 5.33 0.21 -3.97
CA TYR A 83 4.57 -0.67 -4.85
C TYR A 83 5.19 -0.72 -6.26
N TYR A 84 4.80 -1.72 -7.03
CA TYR A 84 5.41 -2.01 -8.35
C TYR A 84 4.44 -2.77 -9.25
N GLU A 85 4.76 -2.86 -10.55
CA GLU A 85 4.01 -3.69 -11.51
C GLU A 85 4.67 -5.10 -11.61
N PRO A 86 4.08 -6.15 -11.02
CA PRO A 86 4.62 -7.50 -11.08
C PRO A 86 4.62 -8.06 -12.51
N ILE A 87 5.64 -8.86 -12.80
CA ILE A 87 5.75 -9.65 -14.03
C ILE A 87 5.62 -11.11 -13.65
N VAL A 88 4.59 -11.79 -14.16
CA VAL A 88 4.28 -13.19 -13.85
C VAL A 88 3.99 -13.98 -15.12
N ASP A 89 4.06 -15.31 -15.05
CA ASP A 89 3.61 -16.17 -16.14
C ASP A 89 2.10 -16.41 -16.08
N GLY A 90 1.47 -16.58 -17.24
CA GLY A 90 0.07 -16.96 -17.34
C GLY A 90 -0.30 -17.57 -18.67
N SER A 91 -1.57 -17.97 -18.78
CA SER A 91 -2.14 -18.53 -20.00
C SER A 91 -3.50 -17.92 -20.33
N ARG A 92 -3.80 -17.76 -21.62
CA ARG A 92 -5.15 -17.39 -22.10
C ARG A 92 -6.16 -18.52 -21.88
N VAL A 93 -5.69 -19.76 -21.75
CA VAL A 93 -6.51 -20.96 -21.62
C VAL A 93 -6.22 -21.63 -20.28
N GLN A 94 -7.26 -22.12 -19.63
CA GLN A 94 -7.11 -22.89 -18.40
C GLN A 94 -6.37 -24.19 -18.68
N THR A 95 -5.36 -24.50 -17.87
CA THR A 95 -4.63 -25.79 -17.90
C THR A 95 -4.45 -26.31 -16.48
N ASP A 96 -3.87 -27.50 -16.33
CA ASP A 96 -3.53 -28.05 -15.01
C ASP A 96 -2.52 -27.18 -14.25
N VAL A 97 -1.66 -26.47 -14.99
CA VAL A 97 -0.66 -25.54 -14.44
C VAL A 97 -1.25 -24.14 -14.24
N TYR A 98 -2.03 -23.64 -15.20
CA TYR A 98 -2.66 -22.32 -15.15
C TYR A 98 -4.14 -22.47 -14.84
N ASN A 99 -4.46 -22.63 -13.56
CA ASN A 99 -5.81 -22.93 -13.08
C ASN A 99 -6.41 -21.84 -12.17
N VAL A 100 -5.71 -20.72 -11.97
CA VAL A 100 -6.18 -19.59 -11.16
C VAL A 100 -6.71 -18.46 -12.05
N PRO A 101 -8.02 -18.20 -12.10
CA PRO A 101 -8.59 -17.21 -13.00
C PRO A 101 -8.38 -15.78 -12.50
N VAL A 102 -7.93 -14.90 -13.39
CA VAL A 102 -7.98 -13.44 -13.19
C VAL A 102 -9.27 -12.92 -13.81
N TYR A 103 -10.16 -12.38 -12.98
CA TYR A 103 -11.49 -11.96 -13.44
C TYR A 103 -11.56 -10.50 -13.87
N ARG A 104 -12.29 -10.25 -14.97
CA ARG A 104 -12.78 -8.92 -15.32
C ARG A 104 -13.98 -8.49 -14.50
N ARG A 105 -14.26 -7.18 -14.49
CA ARG A 105 -15.41 -6.63 -13.78
C ARG A 105 -16.71 -7.30 -14.22
N PRO A 106 -17.44 -7.95 -13.29
CA PRO A 106 -18.69 -8.62 -13.63
C PRO A 106 -19.79 -7.62 -13.99
N SER A 107 -20.60 -7.94 -15.01
CA SER A 107 -21.70 -7.06 -15.47
C SER A 107 -22.82 -6.88 -14.44
N ASN A 108 -22.91 -7.78 -13.44
CA ASN A 108 -23.85 -7.71 -12.34
C ASN A 108 -23.26 -7.08 -11.07
N LEU A 109 -22.09 -6.44 -11.16
CA LEU A 109 -21.49 -5.65 -10.08
C LEU A 109 -22.05 -4.22 -10.14
N PHE A 110 -22.60 -3.74 -9.03
CA PHE A 110 -23.29 -2.45 -8.96
C PHE A 110 -22.77 -1.61 -7.79
N VAL A 111 -22.58 -0.32 -8.03
CA VAL A 111 -22.37 0.68 -6.97
C VAL A 111 -23.38 1.80 -7.17
N ARG A 112 -23.98 2.27 -6.08
CA ARG A 112 -24.97 3.34 -6.13
C ARG A 112 -24.34 4.60 -6.71
N GLY A 113 -24.99 5.21 -7.70
CA GLY A 113 -24.48 6.42 -8.37
C GLY A 113 -23.43 6.16 -9.46
N TYR A 114 -23.06 4.90 -9.70
CA TYR A 114 -22.10 4.52 -10.75
C TYR A 114 -22.73 3.55 -11.74
N SER A 115 -22.35 3.68 -13.01
CA SER A 115 -22.77 2.82 -14.10
C SER A 115 -21.57 2.02 -14.64
N GLN A 116 -21.86 0.99 -15.44
CA GLN A 116 -20.82 0.21 -16.13
C GLN A 116 -20.04 1.05 -17.16
N ALA A 117 -20.57 2.19 -17.62
CA ALA A 117 -19.88 3.06 -18.57
C ALA A 117 -18.81 3.95 -17.89
N ASN A 118 -18.81 4.05 -16.56
CA ASN A 118 -17.79 4.82 -15.85
C ASN A 118 -16.41 4.17 -16.01
N ALA A 119 -15.41 4.99 -16.34
CA ALA A 119 -14.04 4.56 -16.58
C ALA A 119 -13.35 3.94 -15.34
N SER A 120 -13.85 4.23 -14.15
CA SER A 120 -13.35 3.73 -12.88
C SER A 120 -14.47 3.73 -11.84
N MET A 121 -14.41 2.76 -10.92
CA MET A 121 -15.29 2.65 -9.76
C MET A 121 -14.77 3.49 -8.58
N PRO A 122 -15.61 3.89 -7.62
CA PRO A 122 -15.11 4.52 -6.41
C PRO A 122 -14.25 3.52 -5.63
N ASN A 123 -13.19 4.01 -4.97
CA ASN A 123 -12.26 3.16 -4.23
C ASN A 123 -12.78 2.73 -2.85
N LYS A 124 -13.97 3.22 -2.47
CA LYS A 124 -14.64 2.95 -1.20
C LYS A 124 -16.15 2.88 -1.45
N GLY A 125 -16.84 2.15 -0.59
CA GLY A 125 -18.29 2.07 -0.59
C GLY A 125 -18.80 0.65 -0.80
N GLN A 126 -20.11 0.50 -0.59
CA GLN A 126 -20.79 -0.79 -0.74
C GLN A 126 -20.95 -1.13 -2.22
N VAL A 127 -20.54 -2.35 -2.56
CA VAL A 127 -20.70 -2.94 -3.87
C VAL A 127 -21.74 -4.04 -3.76
N PHE A 128 -22.66 -4.08 -4.71
CA PHE A 128 -23.82 -4.95 -4.70
C PHE A 128 -23.85 -5.85 -5.93
N ARG A 129 -24.48 -7.01 -5.78
CA ARG A 129 -24.96 -7.83 -6.88
C ARG A 129 -26.48 -7.85 -6.89
N LYS A 130 -27.04 -8.00 -8.08
CA LYS A 130 -28.48 -8.15 -8.27
C LYS A 130 -28.87 -9.62 -8.11
N VAL A 131 -29.88 -9.87 -7.28
CA VAL A 131 -30.54 -11.19 -7.12
C VAL A 131 -32.01 -11.03 -7.52
N GLY A 132 -32.44 -11.80 -8.51
CA GLY A 132 -33.77 -11.67 -9.11
C GLY A 132 -34.01 -10.29 -9.77
N ARG A 133 -35.25 -9.81 -9.79
CA ARG A 133 -35.62 -8.58 -10.52
C ARG A 133 -35.25 -7.28 -9.82
N ARG A 134 -35.16 -7.24 -8.48
CA ARG A 134 -35.01 -5.97 -7.72
C ARG A 134 -34.13 -6.02 -6.47
N LYS A 135 -33.70 -7.18 -5.97
CA LYS A 135 -32.96 -7.24 -4.71
C LYS A 135 -31.48 -6.97 -4.97
N LEU A 136 -30.94 -5.94 -4.34
CA LEU A 136 -29.50 -5.71 -4.24
C LEU A 136 -29.01 -6.32 -2.93
N VAL A 137 -27.99 -7.16 -3.01
CA VAL A 137 -27.29 -7.74 -1.87
C VAL A 137 -25.80 -7.44 -1.99
N PRO A 138 -25.02 -7.45 -0.90
CA PRO A 138 -23.57 -7.30 -0.99
C PRO A 138 -22.96 -8.24 -2.02
N TYR A 139 -21.92 -7.77 -2.70
CA TYR A 139 -21.17 -8.60 -3.63
C TYR A 139 -20.51 -9.78 -2.90
N TYR A 140 -20.08 -10.78 -3.66
CA TYR A 140 -19.35 -11.93 -3.11
C TYR A 140 -18.02 -11.49 -2.50
N ASP A 141 -17.67 -12.05 -1.35
CA ASP A 141 -16.33 -11.87 -0.78
C ASP A 141 -15.29 -12.76 -1.45
N ARG A 142 -14.02 -12.60 -1.06
CA ARG A 142 -12.91 -13.38 -1.63
C ARG A 142 -13.14 -14.88 -1.53
N ALA A 143 -13.59 -15.40 -0.39
CA ALA A 143 -13.75 -16.84 -0.20
C ALA A 143 -14.82 -17.39 -1.14
N GLU A 144 -15.98 -16.71 -1.23
CA GLU A 144 -17.05 -17.09 -2.15
C GLU A 144 -16.60 -17.05 -3.62
N ILE A 145 -15.80 -16.05 -4.01
CA ILE A 145 -15.27 -15.94 -5.39
C ILE A 145 -14.26 -17.06 -5.68
N GLU A 146 -13.35 -17.33 -4.74
CA GLU A 146 -12.37 -18.43 -4.85
C GLU A 146 -13.05 -19.81 -4.88
N ASP A 147 -14.18 -19.98 -4.19
CA ASP A 147 -15.02 -21.18 -4.22
C ASP A 147 -15.91 -21.27 -5.47
N GLY A 148 -15.78 -20.33 -6.42
CA GLY A 148 -16.39 -20.42 -7.74
C GLY A 148 -17.74 -19.71 -7.88
N ALA A 149 -18.14 -18.81 -6.97
CA ALA A 149 -19.42 -18.09 -7.05
C ALA A 149 -19.64 -17.29 -8.35
N ILE A 150 -18.58 -17.03 -9.11
CA ILE A 150 -18.62 -16.35 -10.41
C ILE A 150 -17.97 -17.15 -11.55
N ALA A 151 -17.61 -18.41 -11.33
CA ALA A 151 -16.98 -19.28 -12.32
C ALA A 151 -17.95 -19.62 -13.47
N GLY A 152 -17.40 -19.94 -14.65
CA GLY A 152 -18.20 -20.36 -15.82
C GLY A 152 -19.02 -19.25 -16.47
N ARG A 153 -18.73 -17.98 -16.12
CA ARG A 153 -19.41 -16.80 -16.67
C ARG A 153 -18.61 -16.13 -17.79
N GLY A 154 -17.52 -16.75 -18.22
CA GLY A 154 -16.57 -16.24 -19.22
C GLY A 154 -15.78 -15.03 -18.75
N LEU A 155 -15.77 -14.73 -17.45
CA LEU A 155 -15.18 -13.52 -16.87
C LEU A 155 -13.64 -13.56 -16.81
N GLU A 156 -13.03 -14.67 -17.17
CA GLU A 156 -11.60 -14.92 -17.08
C GLU A 156 -10.86 -14.13 -18.16
N VAL A 157 -9.86 -13.34 -17.76
CA VAL A 157 -8.98 -12.54 -18.66
C VAL A 157 -7.73 -13.33 -19.01
N VAL A 158 -7.16 -13.98 -18.00
CA VAL A 158 -5.97 -14.81 -18.05
C VAL A 158 -5.99 -15.77 -16.86
N TRP A 159 -5.23 -16.84 -16.93
CA TRP A 159 -5.06 -17.84 -15.88
C TRP A 159 -3.63 -17.82 -15.35
N LEU A 160 -3.46 -17.83 -14.03
CA LEU A 160 -2.19 -17.84 -13.33
C LEU A 160 -1.91 -19.21 -12.71
N LYS A 161 -0.66 -19.44 -12.30
CA LYS A 161 -0.22 -20.65 -11.59
C LYS A 161 -0.63 -20.65 -10.12
N SER A 162 -0.77 -19.47 -9.51
CA SER A 162 -0.82 -19.34 -8.05
C SER A 162 -1.87 -18.31 -7.59
N GLN A 163 -2.68 -18.73 -6.61
CA GLN A 163 -3.59 -17.82 -5.90
C GLN A 163 -2.83 -16.79 -5.06
N THR A 164 -1.61 -17.12 -4.64
CA THR A 164 -0.72 -16.18 -3.99
C THR A 164 -0.34 -15.06 -4.96
N ASP A 165 0.12 -15.39 -6.17
CA ASP A 165 0.42 -14.37 -7.18
C ASP A 165 -0.78 -13.49 -7.50
N LEU A 166 -1.98 -14.09 -7.64
CA LEU A 166 -3.20 -13.32 -7.83
C LEU A 166 -3.45 -12.35 -6.66
N LEU A 167 -3.31 -12.78 -5.41
CA LEU A 167 -3.46 -11.87 -4.26
C LEU A 167 -2.45 -10.71 -4.32
N PHE A 168 -1.18 -10.99 -4.62
CA PHE A 168 -0.16 -9.94 -4.71
C PHE A 168 -0.46 -8.98 -5.87
N ILE A 169 -0.86 -9.47 -7.04
CA ILE A 169 -1.29 -8.63 -8.17
C ILE A 169 -2.50 -7.76 -7.79
N GLN A 170 -3.45 -8.28 -7.01
CA GLN A 170 -4.59 -7.51 -6.49
C GLN A 170 -4.18 -6.44 -5.47
N ILE A 171 -3.13 -6.67 -4.70
CA ILE A 171 -2.55 -5.67 -3.79
C ILE A 171 -1.84 -4.56 -4.58
N GLN A 172 -1.10 -4.92 -5.63
CA GLN A 172 -0.36 -3.97 -6.47
C GLN A 172 -1.28 -3.17 -7.41
N GLY A 173 -2.36 -3.77 -7.89
CA GLY A 173 -3.37 -3.12 -8.74
C GLY A 173 -3.12 -3.20 -10.25
N SER A 174 -1.95 -3.70 -10.68
CA SER A 174 -1.63 -3.98 -12.08
C SER A 174 -0.67 -5.16 -12.20
N ALA A 175 -0.50 -5.71 -13.41
CA ALA A 175 0.51 -6.72 -13.71
C ALA A 175 0.80 -6.84 -15.22
N ARG A 176 1.98 -7.37 -15.53
CA ARG A 176 2.34 -7.91 -16.85
C ARG A 176 2.36 -9.43 -16.79
N ILE A 177 1.54 -10.07 -17.61
CA ILE A 177 1.44 -11.51 -17.69
C ILE A 177 2.11 -11.98 -18.97
N LYS A 178 3.23 -12.69 -18.83
CA LYS A 178 3.94 -13.33 -19.93
C LYS A 178 3.22 -14.62 -20.30
N LEU A 179 2.85 -14.74 -21.57
CA LEU A 179 2.25 -15.94 -22.13
C LEU A 179 3.34 -16.86 -22.69
N GLU A 180 2.99 -18.13 -22.93
CA GLU A 180 3.91 -19.15 -23.46
C GLU A 180 4.42 -18.82 -24.86
N ASP A 181 3.65 -18.06 -25.65
CA ASP A 181 4.05 -17.58 -26.99
C ASP A 181 4.99 -16.35 -26.95
N GLY A 182 5.36 -15.89 -25.75
CA GLY A 182 6.21 -14.72 -25.53
C GLY A 182 5.47 -13.38 -25.56
N SER A 183 4.17 -13.36 -25.89
CA SER A 183 3.36 -12.15 -25.83
C SER A 183 3.05 -11.77 -24.38
N ILE A 184 2.68 -10.49 -24.17
CA ILE A 184 2.40 -9.95 -22.84
C ILE A 184 0.97 -9.44 -22.77
N VAL A 185 0.20 -9.95 -21.81
CA VAL A 185 -1.09 -9.40 -21.42
C VAL A 185 -0.87 -8.42 -20.29
N ARG A 186 -1.33 -7.18 -20.45
CA ARG A 186 -1.24 -6.16 -19.40
C ARG A 186 -2.60 -5.93 -18.78
N ILE A 187 -2.66 -5.97 -17.45
CA ILE A 187 -3.90 -5.76 -16.70
C ILE A 187 -3.76 -4.61 -15.72
N ASN A 188 -4.82 -3.82 -15.60
CA ASN A 188 -4.96 -2.76 -14.61
C ASN A 188 -6.24 -2.93 -13.82
N TYR A 189 -6.26 -2.37 -12.62
CA TYR A 189 -7.45 -2.24 -11.78
C TYR A 189 -8.66 -1.72 -12.58
N ASP A 190 -9.81 -2.37 -12.35
CA ASP A 190 -11.10 -1.96 -12.92
C ASP A 190 -12.15 -1.75 -11.81
N ALA A 191 -12.25 -2.70 -10.88
CA ALA A 191 -13.22 -2.64 -9.79
C ALA A 191 -12.80 -3.45 -8.56
N HIS A 192 -13.60 -3.35 -7.49
CA HIS A 192 -13.48 -4.15 -6.28
C HIS A 192 -14.85 -4.67 -5.82
N ASN A 193 -14.86 -5.64 -4.91
CA ASN A 193 -16.08 -6.26 -4.37
C ASN A 193 -16.71 -5.54 -3.16
N GLY A 194 -16.19 -4.38 -2.77
CA GLY A 194 -16.78 -3.54 -1.70
C GLY A 194 -16.33 -3.85 -0.28
N TYR A 195 -15.58 -4.94 -0.05
CA TYR A 195 -15.07 -5.25 1.28
C TYR A 195 -13.78 -4.49 1.60
N PRO A 196 -13.53 -4.15 2.87
CA PRO A 196 -12.29 -3.53 3.28
C PRO A 196 -11.10 -4.47 3.09
N TYR A 197 -9.94 -3.89 2.78
CA TYR A 197 -8.69 -4.63 2.68
C TYR A 197 -8.19 -5.01 4.08
N THR A 198 -7.89 -6.31 4.28
CA THR A 198 -7.22 -6.81 5.49
C THR A 198 -5.80 -7.21 5.13
N PRO A 199 -4.76 -6.58 5.72
CA PRO A 199 -3.38 -6.97 5.47
C PRO A 199 -3.08 -8.36 6.05
N VAL A 200 -2.77 -9.34 5.20
CA VAL A 200 -2.46 -10.71 5.64
C VAL A 200 -1.26 -10.79 6.59
N GLY A 201 -0.28 -9.90 6.44
CA GLY A 201 0.85 -9.80 7.39
C GLY A 201 0.41 -9.47 8.81
N ARG A 202 -0.68 -8.70 9.00
CA ARG A 202 -1.22 -8.44 10.34
C ARG A 202 -1.72 -9.74 10.99
N VAL A 203 -2.43 -10.57 10.23
CA VAL A 203 -2.95 -11.86 10.71
C VAL A 203 -1.82 -12.79 11.13
N LEU A 204 -0.71 -12.81 10.39
CA LEU A 204 0.48 -13.60 10.73
C LEU A 204 1.15 -13.14 12.03
N ILE A 205 1.21 -11.82 12.25
CA ILE A 205 1.74 -11.23 13.50
C ILE A 205 0.82 -11.59 14.67
N GLU A 206 -0.49 -11.35 14.53
CA GLU A 206 -1.47 -11.59 15.59
C GLU A 206 -1.54 -13.07 16.01
N ARG A 207 -1.21 -13.98 15.09
CA ARG A 207 -1.11 -15.43 15.34
C ARG A 207 0.27 -15.89 15.82
N ASN A 208 1.22 -14.97 16.03
CA ASN A 208 2.61 -15.27 16.40
C ASN A 208 3.33 -16.23 15.43
N ILE A 209 2.97 -16.20 14.14
CA ILE A 209 3.60 -17.05 13.10
C ILE A 209 4.86 -16.37 12.57
N ILE A 210 4.77 -15.06 12.30
CA ILE A 210 5.91 -14.25 11.85
C ILE A 210 6.00 -12.99 12.74
N PRO A 211 7.13 -12.77 13.41
CA PRO A 211 7.37 -11.56 14.20
C PRO A 211 7.24 -10.27 13.38
N LYS A 212 6.80 -9.18 14.03
CA LYS A 212 6.53 -7.88 13.36
C LYS A 212 7.76 -7.25 12.71
N ASP A 213 8.93 -7.44 13.32
CA ASP A 213 10.25 -6.99 12.88
C ASP A 213 10.75 -7.78 11.66
N GLN A 214 10.34 -9.03 11.50
CA GLN A 214 10.68 -9.87 10.35
C GLN A 214 9.63 -9.81 9.23
N MET A 215 8.53 -9.09 9.44
CA MET A 215 7.41 -9.07 8.50
C MET A 215 7.75 -8.35 7.19
N SER A 216 7.82 -9.10 6.10
CA SER A 216 8.06 -8.60 4.74
C SER A 216 7.16 -9.30 3.72
N MET A 217 7.04 -8.72 2.51
CA MET A 217 6.31 -9.34 1.41
C MET A 217 6.90 -10.69 1.02
N GLN A 218 8.23 -10.82 1.07
CA GLN A 218 8.96 -12.06 0.80
C GLN A 218 8.63 -13.13 1.84
N LYS A 219 8.63 -12.78 3.13
CA LYS A 219 8.29 -13.72 4.21
C LYS A 219 6.84 -14.20 4.15
N ILE A 220 5.90 -13.31 3.79
CA ILE A 220 4.50 -13.69 3.55
C ILE A 220 4.40 -14.69 2.40
N ARG A 221 5.12 -14.44 1.29
CA ARG A 221 5.13 -15.33 0.12
C ARG A 221 5.73 -16.69 0.46
N GLU A 222 6.89 -16.72 1.11
CA GLU A 222 7.56 -17.95 1.58
C GLU A 222 6.62 -18.79 2.46
N TYR A 223 5.93 -18.16 3.41
CA TYR A 223 4.93 -18.85 4.24
C TYR A 223 3.78 -19.44 3.41
N MET A 224 3.27 -18.69 2.43
CA MET A 224 2.16 -19.14 1.59
C MET A 224 2.57 -20.27 0.62
N GLU A 225 3.83 -20.31 0.19
CA GLU A 225 4.36 -21.35 -0.69
C GLU A 225 4.67 -22.64 0.07
N THR A 226 5.19 -22.54 1.29
CA THR A 226 5.52 -23.71 2.13
C THR A 226 4.30 -24.35 2.78
N SER A 227 3.18 -23.62 2.92
CA SER A 227 1.95 -24.11 3.57
C SER A 227 0.69 -23.79 2.75
N PRO A 228 0.37 -24.53 1.66
CA PRO A 228 -0.71 -24.17 0.73
C PRO A 228 -2.11 -24.07 1.36
N ASP A 229 -2.47 -24.96 2.29
CA ASP A 229 -3.77 -24.94 2.97
C ASP A 229 -3.88 -23.75 3.92
N ALA A 230 -2.82 -23.49 4.70
CA ALA A 230 -2.76 -22.31 5.56
C ALA A 230 -2.75 -21.02 4.73
N ALA A 231 -2.15 -21.03 3.54
CA ALA A 231 -2.19 -19.93 2.60
C ALA A 231 -3.62 -19.65 2.14
N LYS A 232 -4.41 -20.68 1.83
CA LYS A 232 -5.82 -20.53 1.47
C LYS A 232 -6.60 -19.81 2.57
N GLU A 233 -6.49 -20.28 3.81
CA GLU A 233 -7.13 -19.65 4.97
C GLU A 233 -6.64 -18.21 5.17
N LEU A 234 -5.32 -18.00 5.12
CA LEU A 234 -4.69 -16.68 5.30
C LEU A 234 -5.18 -15.66 4.27
N ARG A 235 -5.21 -16.04 2.98
CA ARG A 235 -5.70 -15.16 1.90
C ARG A 235 -7.17 -14.77 2.15
N ARG A 236 -8.01 -15.70 2.62
CA ARG A 236 -9.44 -15.48 2.84
C ARG A 236 -9.77 -14.52 3.99
N PHE A 237 -8.85 -14.24 4.91
CA PHE A 237 -9.00 -13.12 5.85
C PHE A 237 -9.11 -11.77 5.15
N ASN A 238 -8.48 -11.63 3.98
CA ASN A 238 -8.68 -10.48 3.11
C ASN A 238 -9.94 -10.67 2.26
N ARG A 239 -11.09 -10.28 2.80
CA ARG A 239 -12.39 -10.35 2.10
C ARG A 239 -12.45 -9.49 0.84
N SER A 240 -11.57 -8.48 0.72
CA SER A 240 -11.45 -7.64 -0.47
C SER A 240 -10.96 -8.44 -1.67
N TYR A 241 -11.61 -8.23 -2.82
CA TYR A 241 -11.25 -8.83 -4.09
C TYR A 241 -11.25 -7.75 -5.18
N VAL A 242 -10.21 -7.75 -6.01
CA VAL A 242 -10.00 -6.78 -7.11
C VAL A 242 -10.24 -7.47 -8.46
N PHE A 243 -10.98 -6.79 -9.32
CA PHE A 243 -11.23 -7.16 -10.71
C PHE A 243 -10.40 -6.28 -11.64
N PHE A 244 -10.00 -6.84 -12.77
CA PHE A 244 -9.08 -6.21 -13.70
C PHE A 244 -9.71 -5.94 -15.06
N ARG A 245 -9.05 -5.12 -15.84
CA ARG A 245 -9.30 -4.97 -17.27
C ARG A 245 -7.97 -5.09 -18.01
N GLU A 246 -8.03 -5.69 -19.19
CA GLU A 246 -6.89 -5.69 -20.10
C GLU A 246 -6.67 -4.28 -20.65
N VAL A 247 -5.41 -3.85 -20.72
CA VAL A 247 -5.02 -2.56 -21.26
C VAL A 247 -4.07 -2.74 -22.43
N LYS A 248 -4.28 -1.94 -23.47
CA LYS A 248 -3.39 -1.88 -24.64
C LYS A 248 -2.29 -0.87 -24.34
N LEU A 249 -1.22 -1.35 -23.71
CA LEU A 249 0.00 -0.59 -23.46
C LEU A 249 1.17 -1.32 -24.13
N ALA A 250 2.14 -0.57 -24.64
CA ALA A 250 3.35 -1.13 -25.20
C ALA A 250 4.18 -1.85 -24.11
N ALA A 251 5.21 -2.58 -24.55
CA ALA A 251 6.07 -3.34 -23.64
C ALA A 251 6.93 -2.44 -22.73
N ASP A 252 7.29 -1.26 -23.20
CA ASP A 252 8.08 -0.24 -22.50
C ASP A 252 7.22 0.78 -21.73
N ASP A 253 5.92 0.84 -22.01
CA ASP A 253 4.99 1.71 -21.27
C ASP A 253 4.92 1.34 -19.78
N GLU A 254 4.73 2.34 -18.93
CA GLU A 254 4.47 2.14 -17.49
C GLU A 254 2.99 1.87 -17.20
N ALA A 255 2.69 1.32 -16.02
CA ALA A 255 1.32 1.09 -15.60
C ALA A 255 0.51 2.41 -15.53
N VAL A 256 -0.78 2.36 -15.86
CA VAL A 256 -1.69 3.51 -15.72
C VAL A 256 -2.25 3.61 -14.29
N GLY A 257 -1.99 4.72 -13.61
CA GLY A 257 -2.48 4.99 -12.25
C GLY A 257 -3.95 5.37 -12.20
N ALA A 258 -4.50 5.52 -10.99
CA ALA A 258 -5.89 5.89 -10.77
C ALA A 258 -6.30 7.27 -11.32
N GLN A 259 -5.34 8.17 -11.61
CA GLN A 259 -5.61 9.41 -12.35
C GLN A 259 -5.96 9.16 -13.84
N GLY A 260 -5.68 7.97 -14.37
CA GLY A 260 -5.87 7.64 -15.78
C GLY A 260 -4.69 8.04 -16.66
N VAL A 261 -3.51 8.26 -16.08
CA VAL A 261 -2.26 8.57 -16.79
C VAL A 261 -1.19 7.53 -16.48
N PRO A 262 -0.21 7.31 -17.37
CA PRO A 262 0.95 6.46 -17.08
C PRO A 262 1.72 6.96 -15.85
N LEU A 263 2.12 6.03 -15.01
CA LEU A 263 3.00 6.27 -13.87
C LEU A 263 4.44 6.46 -14.34
N THR A 264 5.30 6.94 -13.46
CA THR A 264 6.73 7.14 -13.68
C THR A 264 7.46 6.57 -12.47
N ALA A 265 8.31 5.57 -12.71
CA ALA A 265 9.11 4.94 -11.65
C ALA A 265 9.91 5.98 -10.86
N GLY A 266 9.82 5.92 -9.53
CA GLY A 266 10.50 6.83 -8.61
C GLY A 266 9.98 8.27 -8.60
N ARG A 267 8.92 8.59 -9.37
CA ARG A 267 8.32 9.93 -9.45
C ARG A 267 6.81 9.95 -9.25
N SER A 268 6.12 8.82 -9.38
CA SER A 268 4.70 8.72 -9.06
C SER A 268 4.47 8.13 -7.67
N ILE A 269 3.47 8.66 -6.98
CA ILE A 269 3.02 8.15 -5.69
C ILE A 269 1.51 7.87 -5.66
N ALA A 270 1.14 6.84 -4.91
CA ALA A 270 -0.22 6.65 -4.46
C ALA A 270 -0.46 7.45 -3.17
N VAL A 271 -1.59 8.17 -3.10
CA VAL A 271 -1.96 9.00 -1.95
C VAL A 271 -3.39 8.73 -1.49
N ASP A 272 -3.79 9.27 -0.34
CA ASP A 272 -5.20 9.23 0.10
C ASP A 272 -6.08 10.12 -0.80
N LYS A 273 -6.87 9.49 -1.67
CA LYS A 273 -7.79 10.18 -2.59
C LYS A 273 -8.86 11.00 -1.87
N SER A 274 -9.16 10.73 -0.59
CA SER A 274 -10.15 11.53 0.15
C SER A 274 -9.60 12.88 0.59
N LEU A 275 -8.28 13.01 0.74
CA LEU A 275 -7.61 14.23 1.20
C LEU A 275 -6.95 14.99 0.04
N HIS A 276 -6.29 14.26 -0.86
CA HIS A 276 -5.44 14.84 -1.89
C HIS A 276 -6.10 14.89 -3.26
N VAL A 277 -5.61 15.78 -4.11
CA VAL A 277 -6.01 15.91 -5.52
C VAL A 277 -4.91 15.30 -6.40
N TYR A 278 -5.27 14.54 -7.43
CA TYR A 278 -4.27 13.99 -8.35
C TYR A 278 -3.54 15.09 -9.11
N GLY A 279 -2.26 14.87 -9.38
CA GLY A 279 -1.31 15.84 -9.94
C GLY A 279 -0.62 16.71 -8.89
N THR A 280 -1.04 16.66 -7.62
CA THR A 280 -0.37 17.43 -6.56
C THR A 280 1.09 16.98 -6.40
N PRO A 281 2.07 17.90 -6.45
CA PRO A 281 3.46 17.56 -6.19
C PRO A 281 3.76 17.47 -4.69
N PHE A 282 4.56 16.48 -4.31
CA PHE A 282 5.07 16.25 -2.96
C PHE A 282 6.57 16.03 -3.01
N PHE A 283 7.32 16.82 -2.24
CA PHE A 283 8.70 16.54 -1.95
C PHE A 283 8.77 15.64 -0.72
N ILE A 284 9.32 14.44 -0.90
CA ILE A 284 9.46 13.43 0.14
C ILE A 284 10.93 13.33 0.53
N GLU A 285 11.21 13.50 1.83
CA GLU A 285 12.55 13.41 2.39
C GLU A 285 12.63 12.36 3.49
N GLY A 286 13.60 11.46 3.42
CA GLY A 286 13.87 10.46 4.45
C GLY A 286 15.11 9.66 4.14
N ASN A 287 15.41 8.65 4.95
CA ASN A 287 16.40 7.65 4.61
C ASN A 287 15.68 6.32 4.37
N LEU A 288 15.86 5.74 3.19
CA LEU A 288 15.12 4.58 2.72
C LEU A 288 16.09 3.43 2.36
N PRO A 289 15.69 2.17 2.56
CA PRO A 289 16.49 1.00 2.21
C PRO A 289 16.42 0.70 0.70
N ILE A 290 16.95 1.61 -0.13
CA ILE A 290 16.86 1.50 -1.60
C ILE A 290 17.88 0.49 -2.14
N GLU A 291 19.12 0.53 -1.67
CA GLU A 291 20.20 -0.31 -2.18
C GLU A 291 20.14 -1.72 -1.58
N SER A 292 20.06 -1.82 -0.25
CA SER A 292 19.98 -3.07 0.53
C SER A 292 18.96 -2.97 1.68
N ASP A 293 18.57 -4.09 2.28
CA ASP A 293 17.66 -4.13 3.45
C ASP A 293 18.17 -3.30 4.64
N THR A 294 19.50 -3.15 4.75
CA THR A 294 20.16 -2.40 5.83
C THR A 294 20.65 -1.03 5.39
N SER A 295 20.46 -0.67 4.11
CA SER A 295 20.90 0.62 3.59
C SER A 295 20.08 1.76 4.20
N ASN A 296 20.75 2.88 4.41
CA ASN A 296 20.16 4.11 4.89
C ASN A 296 20.31 5.19 3.80
N THR A 297 19.90 4.86 2.58
CA THR A 297 20.10 5.70 1.40
C THR A 297 19.28 6.99 1.55
N PRO A 298 19.90 8.18 1.49
CA PRO A 298 19.17 9.43 1.53
C PRO A 298 18.21 9.53 0.33
N PHE A 299 16.94 9.75 0.61
CA PHE A 299 15.89 9.89 -0.38
C PHE A 299 15.30 11.29 -0.28
N ARG A 300 15.49 12.08 -1.33
CA ARG A 300 15.00 13.47 -1.46
C ARG A 300 14.49 13.63 -2.87
N LYS A 301 13.20 13.42 -3.07
CA LYS A 301 12.62 13.46 -4.42
C LYS A 301 11.31 14.22 -4.43
N LEU A 302 11.16 15.08 -5.43
CA LEU A 302 9.87 15.58 -5.85
C LEU A 302 9.12 14.49 -6.61
N MET A 303 7.89 14.23 -6.20
CA MET A 303 7.03 13.17 -6.70
C MET A 303 5.62 13.70 -6.92
N ILE A 304 4.83 13.04 -7.78
CA ILE A 304 3.51 13.50 -8.21
C ILE A 304 2.46 12.47 -7.81
N ALA A 305 1.39 12.94 -7.17
CA ALA A 305 0.25 12.11 -6.81
C ALA A 305 -0.57 11.70 -8.04
N GLN A 306 -0.29 10.52 -8.60
CA GLN A 306 -0.97 10.02 -9.81
C GLN A 306 -1.83 8.78 -9.55
N ASP A 307 -1.78 8.27 -8.32
CA ASP A 307 -2.43 7.02 -7.96
C ASP A 307 -3.03 7.04 -6.56
N THR A 308 -3.71 5.97 -6.18
CA THR A 308 -4.24 5.77 -4.82
C THR A 308 -4.42 4.29 -4.52
N GLY A 309 -4.36 3.94 -3.24
CA GLY A 309 -4.64 2.58 -2.76
C GLY A 309 -5.54 2.60 -1.55
N SER A 310 -6.33 1.55 -1.34
CA SER A 310 -7.25 1.47 -0.19
C SER A 310 -6.55 1.46 1.16
N ALA A 311 -5.28 1.04 1.20
CA ALA A 311 -4.44 1.03 2.39
C ALA A 311 -3.66 2.36 2.60
N ILE A 312 -3.76 3.31 1.66
CA ILE A 312 -3.04 4.58 1.69
C ILE A 312 -3.98 5.64 2.25
N ILE A 313 -3.98 5.76 3.58
CA ILE A 313 -4.91 6.62 4.33
C ILE A 313 -4.14 7.59 5.22
N GLY A 314 -4.47 8.88 5.12
CA GLY A 314 -3.90 9.94 5.95
C GLY A 314 -3.16 11.03 5.15
N PRO A 315 -2.89 12.18 5.79
CA PRO A 315 -2.37 13.37 5.11
C PRO A 315 -0.92 13.18 4.64
N ALA A 316 -0.05 12.61 5.47
CA ALA A 316 1.36 12.37 5.16
C ALA A 316 1.64 10.86 4.99
N ARG A 317 0.92 10.22 4.05
CA ARG A 317 1.03 8.80 3.74
C ARG A 317 1.12 8.62 2.22
N ALA A 318 2.16 7.95 1.74
CA ALA A 318 2.31 7.66 0.30
C ALA A 318 2.89 6.28 0.02
N ASP A 319 2.48 5.68 -1.10
CA ASP A 319 3.12 4.49 -1.67
C ASP A 319 3.94 4.92 -2.89
N ILE A 320 5.23 4.59 -2.93
CA ILE A 320 6.14 4.98 -4.01
C ILE A 320 6.12 3.93 -5.12
N TYR A 321 5.85 4.35 -6.35
CA TYR A 321 5.90 3.47 -7.51
C TYR A 321 7.34 3.24 -7.96
N PHE A 322 7.81 2.00 -8.01
CA PHE A 322 9.19 1.67 -8.40
C PHE A 322 9.35 1.16 -9.84
N GLY A 323 8.28 1.11 -10.63
CA GLY A 323 8.30 0.54 -11.98
C GLY A 323 7.87 -0.91 -12.00
N ALA A 324 8.31 -1.66 -13.01
CA ALA A 324 7.92 -3.05 -13.23
C ALA A 324 9.04 -4.06 -12.93
N GLY A 325 8.64 -5.29 -12.60
CA GLY A 325 9.54 -6.44 -12.50
C GLY A 325 10.15 -6.70 -11.13
N ALA A 326 11.06 -7.67 -11.09
CA ALA A 326 11.59 -8.23 -9.84
C ALA A 326 12.39 -7.21 -9.02
N ASP A 327 13.21 -6.38 -9.66
CA ASP A 327 14.03 -5.37 -8.97
C ASP A 327 13.17 -4.29 -8.33
N ALA A 328 12.18 -3.78 -9.06
CA ALA A 328 11.17 -2.88 -8.52
C ALA A 328 10.44 -3.51 -7.32
N GLY A 329 10.08 -4.80 -7.42
CA GLY A 329 9.46 -5.56 -6.34
C GLY A 329 10.35 -5.75 -5.11
N ARG A 330 11.66 -5.97 -5.29
CA ARG A 330 12.62 -6.06 -4.19
C ARG A 330 12.73 -4.72 -3.46
N VAL A 331 12.85 -3.61 -4.18
CA VAL A 331 12.89 -2.28 -3.56
C VAL A 331 11.57 -1.99 -2.84
N ALA A 332 10.45 -2.11 -3.55
CA ALA A 332 9.11 -1.84 -3.02
C ALA A 332 8.80 -2.63 -1.74
N GLY A 333 9.11 -3.93 -1.72
CA GLY A 333 8.81 -4.84 -0.61
C GLY A 333 9.57 -4.53 0.69
N ARG A 334 10.64 -3.73 0.63
CA ARG A 334 11.46 -3.34 1.79
C ARG A 334 11.00 -2.02 2.43
N LEU A 335 10.25 -1.20 1.69
CA LEU A 335 9.87 0.12 2.16
C LEU A 335 8.76 0.05 3.21
N LYS A 336 9.10 0.53 4.40
CA LYS A 336 8.20 0.70 5.54
C LYS A 336 8.82 1.74 6.48
N ASN A 337 8.91 2.99 6.02
CA ASN A 337 9.80 3.97 6.63
C ASN A 337 9.07 5.29 6.95
N PRO A 338 9.46 5.96 8.05
CA PRO A 338 9.07 7.34 8.26
C PRO A 338 9.72 8.24 7.19
N ALA A 339 8.98 9.26 6.75
CA ALA A 339 9.50 10.27 5.84
C ALA A 339 8.81 11.61 6.09
N ARG A 340 9.50 12.71 5.83
CA ARG A 340 8.96 14.05 5.88
C ARG A 340 8.29 14.39 4.55
N PHE A 341 7.10 14.98 4.63
CA PHE A 341 6.30 15.35 3.47
C PHE A 341 6.21 16.87 3.36
N VAL A 342 6.57 17.40 2.20
CA VAL A 342 6.33 18.79 1.83
C VAL A 342 5.44 18.79 0.59
N MET A 343 4.19 19.22 0.75
CA MET A 343 3.26 19.41 -0.34
C MET A 343 3.55 20.74 -1.04
N LEU A 344 3.61 20.76 -2.37
CA LEU A 344 3.71 22.00 -3.14
C LEU A 344 2.29 22.50 -3.45
N LEU A 345 1.89 23.59 -2.79
CA LEU A 345 0.61 24.24 -2.99
C LEU A 345 0.68 25.25 -4.14
N PRO A 346 -0.26 25.27 -5.09
CA PRO A 346 -0.32 26.33 -6.09
C PRO A 346 -0.40 27.72 -5.45
N ASN A 347 0.35 28.69 -5.96
CA ASN A 347 0.40 30.06 -5.41
C ASN A 347 -0.95 30.80 -5.47
N SER A 348 -1.92 30.31 -6.24
CA SER A 348 -3.30 30.83 -6.24
C SER A 348 -4.07 30.52 -4.95
N LEU A 349 -3.54 29.66 -4.08
CA LEU A 349 -4.08 29.37 -2.76
C LEU A 349 -3.24 30.03 -1.67
N ASP A 350 -3.88 30.84 -0.84
CA ASP A 350 -3.29 31.31 0.41
C ASP A 350 -3.69 30.36 1.56
N PRO A 351 -2.77 29.51 2.06
CA PRO A 351 -3.06 28.60 3.15
C PRO A 351 -3.26 29.32 4.49
N VAL A 352 -2.68 30.50 4.69
CA VAL A 352 -2.79 31.28 5.93
C VAL A 352 -4.17 31.94 5.99
N ALA A 353 -4.62 32.57 4.90
CA ALA A 353 -5.94 33.18 4.85
C ALA A 353 -7.07 32.14 5.04
N ARG A 354 -6.99 30.97 4.39
CA ARG A 354 -7.98 29.90 4.61
C ARG A 354 -7.86 29.26 5.98
N GLY A 355 -6.64 29.03 6.46
CA GLY A 355 -6.35 28.37 7.74
C GLY A 355 -6.91 29.12 8.95
N LYS A 356 -6.96 30.48 8.90
CA LYS A 356 -7.57 31.31 9.96
C LYS A 356 -9.02 30.95 10.26
N THR A 357 -9.77 30.48 9.26
CA THR A 357 -11.19 30.15 9.38
C THR A 357 -11.46 28.66 9.44
N MET A 358 -10.43 27.80 9.35
CA MET A 358 -10.64 26.36 9.44
C MET A 358 -10.90 25.97 10.89
N PRO A 359 -12.04 25.32 11.19
CA PRO A 359 -12.26 24.78 12.52
C PRO A 359 -11.20 23.73 12.81
N LEU A 360 -10.53 23.85 13.95
CA LEU A 360 -9.64 22.80 14.44
C LEU A 360 -10.48 21.53 14.66
N PRO A 361 -9.94 20.33 14.34
CA PRO A 361 -10.62 19.08 14.67
C PRO A 361 -10.89 19.04 16.17
N GLU A 362 -12.06 18.53 16.55
CA GLU A 362 -12.38 18.29 17.95
C GLU A 362 -11.32 17.37 18.59
N ASP A 363 -10.99 17.64 19.85
CA ASP A 363 -10.09 16.80 20.63
C ASP A 363 -10.57 15.34 20.57
N ARG A 364 -9.62 14.39 20.40
CA ARG A 364 -9.98 12.97 20.43
C ARG A 364 -10.76 12.65 21.71
N PRO A 365 -11.85 11.87 21.65
CA PRO A 365 -12.60 11.47 22.85
C PRO A 365 -11.70 10.85 23.92
N SER A 366 -10.65 10.14 23.53
CA SER A 366 -9.67 9.56 24.45
C SER A 366 -8.89 10.61 25.25
N ALA A 367 -8.63 11.81 24.71
CA ALA A 367 -7.97 12.89 25.43
C ALA A 367 -8.93 13.55 26.44
N THR A 368 -10.21 13.71 26.06
CA THR A 368 -11.26 14.17 26.98
C THR A 368 -11.50 13.15 28.10
N ILE A 369 -11.55 11.85 27.76
CA ILE A 369 -11.69 10.76 28.73
C ILE A 369 -10.44 10.64 29.62
N ALA A 370 -9.22 10.80 29.08
CA ALA A 370 -7.99 10.80 29.87
C ALA A 370 -7.89 12.00 30.83
N LYS A 371 -8.47 13.16 30.47
CA LYS A 371 -8.63 14.29 31.39
C LYS A 371 -9.69 14.03 32.47
N LEU A 372 -10.73 13.25 32.16
CA LEU A 372 -11.78 12.86 33.11
C LEU A 372 -11.34 11.73 34.05
N PHE A 373 -10.38 10.91 33.62
CA PHE A 373 -9.79 9.80 34.39
C PHE A 373 -8.27 9.83 34.27
N PRO A 374 -7.58 10.71 35.01
CA PRO A 374 -6.12 10.70 35.05
C PRO A 374 -5.65 9.33 35.53
N GLN A 375 -4.90 8.63 34.69
CA GLN A 375 -4.27 7.37 35.04
C GLN A 375 -3.20 7.67 36.10
N THR A 376 -3.46 7.32 37.36
CA THR A 376 -2.39 7.26 38.37
C THR A 376 -1.39 6.19 37.95
N GLU A 377 -0.16 6.59 37.65
CA GLU A 377 0.94 5.65 37.45
C GLU A 377 1.08 4.78 38.72
N PRO A 378 1.26 3.45 38.60
CA PRO A 378 1.64 2.65 39.74
C PRO A 378 3.02 3.12 40.22
N ALA A 379 3.15 3.32 41.54
CA ALA A 379 4.36 3.78 42.18
C ALA A 379 5.57 2.93 41.75
N LYS A 380 6.64 3.60 41.31
CA LYS A 380 7.94 2.97 41.07
C LYS A 380 8.36 2.19 42.32
N GLU A 381 8.49 0.87 42.18
CA GLU A 381 9.20 0.06 43.16
C GLU A 381 10.64 0.56 43.26
N THR A 382 10.99 1.12 44.41
CA THR A 382 12.37 1.42 44.80
C THR A 382 13.17 0.11 44.90
N PRO A 383 14.37 0.02 44.31
CA PRO A 383 15.25 -1.13 44.53
C PRO A 383 15.60 -1.26 46.01
N LYS A 384 15.34 -2.43 46.59
CA LYS A 384 15.81 -2.79 47.95
C LYS A 384 17.34 -2.84 47.94
N GLU A 385 17.97 -2.11 48.86
CA GLU A 385 19.37 -2.27 49.22
C GLU A 385 19.67 -3.72 49.66
N PRO A 386 20.85 -4.28 49.34
CA PRO A 386 21.25 -5.57 49.88
C PRO A 386 21.65 -5.42 51.36
N VAL A 387 21.06 -6.28 52.19
CA VAL A 387 21.35 -6.43 53.61
C VAL A 387 22.81 -6.87 53.78
N LYS A 388 23.58 -6.08 54.53
CA LYS A 388 24.92 -6.45 55.02
C LYS A 388 24.77 -7.48 56.14
N GLU A 389 25.32 -8.67 55.93
CA GLU A 389 25.63 -9.64 56.98
C GLU A 389 26.90 -9.18 57.72
N VAL A 390 26.82 -9.16 59.04
CA VAL A 390 27.91 -8.78 59.95
C VAL A 390 28.71 -10.04 60.26
N SER A 391 30.00 -10.04 59.91
CA SER A 391 31.01 -10.84 60.58
C SER A 391 32.21 -9.96 60.96
N LYS A 392 32.72 -10.23 62.15
CA LYS A 392 33.55 -9.39 63.01
C LYS A 392 35.04 -9.69 62.80
N GLU A 393 35.88 -8.69 63.08
CA GLU A 393 37.33 -8.77 63.43
C GLU A 393 38.27 -9.22 62.28
N THR A 394 39.45 -8.63 61.99
CA THR A 394 40.38 -7.79 62.75
C THR A 394 41.43 -7.15 61.80
N SER A 395 41.85 -5.93 62.16
CA SER A 395 43.21 -5.34 62.10
C SER A 395 43.95 -5.02 60.78
N LYS A 396 44.39 -3.74 60.74
CA LYS A 396 45.65 -3.15 60.22
C LYS A 396 45.84 -3.16 58.70
N ASP A 397 46.47 -2.19 58.04
CA ASP A 397 47.21 -0.96 58.34
C ASP A 397 47.21 -0.17 57.01
N ALA A 398 46.94 1.14 57.01
CA ALA A 398 47.92 2.20 56.74
C ALA A 398 48.06 2.68 55.27
N SER A 399 47.83 4.00 55.13
CA SER A 399 48.61 4.97 54.32
C SER A 399 48.43 4.98 52.80
N LYS A 400 47.83 6.07 52.26
CA LYS A 400 48.50 7.24 51.59
C LYS A 400 49.15 6.83 50.25
N GLU A 401 49.05 7.55 49.14
CA GLU A 401 48.89 8.99 48.90
C GLU A 401 48.54 9.19 47.39
N GLN A 402 47.85 10.28 47.11
CA GLN A 402 47.56 10.93 45.81
C GLN A 402 48.83 11.52 45.12
N PRO A 403 48.76 12.34 44.03
CA PRO A 403 48.04 12.28 42.74
C PRO A 403 48.90 12.83 41.53
N LYS A 404 48.22 13.15 40.40
CA LYS A 404 48.58 14.13 39.32
C LYS A 404 49.62 13.67 38.26
N ASP A 405 49.63 14.13 37.01
CA ASP A 405 48.88 15.15 36.26
C ASP A 405 48.94 14.86 34.73
N SER A 406 48.31 15.75 33.99
CA SER A 406 47.90 15.86 32.58
C SER A 406 48.94 16.28 31.50
N SER A 407 48.41 16.36 30.25
CA SER A 407 48.80 17.12 29.03
C SER A 407 49.58 16.37 27.92
N LYS A 408 49.01 16.17 26.71
CA LYS A 408 48.98 17.00 25.46
C LYS A 408 50.38 17.15 24.81
N ASP A 409 50.64 17.05 23.49
CA ASP A 409 49.92 17.51 22.29
C ASP A 409 50.61 17.01 20.97
N SER A 410 49.87 17.03 19.84
CA SER A 410 50.29 17.42 18.46
C SER A 410 51.21 16.61 17.47
N ALA A 411 50.58 16.19 16.35
CA ALA A 411 50.78 16.59 14.92
C ALA A 411 51.86 16.02 13.93
N LYS A 412 51.36 15.76 12.68
CA LYS A 412 51.99 15.73 11.31
C LYS A 412 52.94 14.54 11.00
N SER A 413 53.06 13.94 9.79
CA SER A 413 52.92 14.37 8.37
C SER A 413 53.00 13.15 7.41
N ALA A 414 52.48 13.26 6.18
CA ALA A 414 52.72 12.36 5.01
C ALA A 414 54.03 12.80 4.24
N PRO A 415 54.55 12.19 3.13
CA PRO A 415 53.84 11.61 1.96
C PRO A 415 54.51 10.46 1.11
N SER A 416 53.77 9.98 0.09
CA SER A 416 54.20 9.43 -1.24
C SER A 416 54.93 8.06 -1.29
N LYS A 417 54.91 7.20 -2.33
CA LYS A 417 54.35 7.13 -3.70
C LYS A 417 54.56 5.68 -4.21
N ASP A 418 53.98 5.37 -5.38
CA ASP A 418 54.34 4.33 -6.36
C ASP A 418 53.55 3.00 -6.45
N GLN A 419 53.07 2.80 -7.68
CA GLN A 419 52.36 1.73 -8.39
C GLN A 419 53.34 0.61 -8.86
N PRO A 420 52.95 -0.38 -9.71
CA PRO A 420 51.73 -1.19 -9.82
C PRO A 420 52.02 -2.71 -10.02
N ALA A 421 50.93 -3.47 -10.21
CA ALA A 421 50.76 -4.53 -11.23
C ALA A 421 50.79 -6.03 -10.83
N ALA A 422 49.91 -6.71 -11.56
CA ALA A 422 49.89 -8.11 -11.99
C ALA A 422 49.08 -9.13 -11.16
N ALA A 423 48.06 -9.61 -11.87
CA ALA A 423 47.17 -10.71 -11.57
C ALA A 423 47.90 -12.05 -11.36
N GLN A 424 47.28 -12.92 -10.55
CA GLN A 424 47.31 -14.38 -10.70
C GLN A 424 46.09 -14.99 -9.98
N THR A 425 45.25 -15.67 -10.75
CA THR A 425 44.18 -16.59 -10.32
C THR A 425 44.76 -18.01 -10.09
N PRO A 426 43.96 -19.03 -9.70
CA PRO A 426 43.57 -19.36 -8.34
C PRO A 426 44.09 -20.75 -7.90
N THR A 427 44.10 -21.04 -6.60
CA THR A 427 44.32 -22.40 -6.09
C THR A 427 43.10 -22.90 -5.30
N VAL A 428 42.72 -24.13 -5.64
CA VAL A 428 41.61 -24.93 -5.13
C VAL A 428 42.04 -25.67 -3.85
N ALA A 429 41.03 -26.06 -3.05
CA ALA A 429 40.98 -26.99 -1.91
C ALA A 429 40.69 -26.26 -0.59
N THR A 430 39.77 -26.67 0.30
CA THR A 430 39.10 -27.96 0.51
C THR A 430 37.86 -27.71 1.40
N ALA A 431 36.81 -28.51 1.25
CA ALA A 431 35.63 -28.50 2.13
C ALA A 431 35.94 -28.97 3.57
N PRO A 432 35.07 -28.63 4.54
CA PRO A 432 34.74 -29.60 5.57
C PRO A 432 33.23 -29.79 5.78
N ALA A 433 32.88 -31.08 5.78
CA ALA A 433 31.99 -31.83 6.65
C ALA A 433 30.58 -31.31 7.04
N VAL A 434 29.63 -32.18 6.70
CA VAL A 434 28.22 -32.26 7.05
C VAL A 434 27.99 -32.33 8.57
N ALA A 435 27.08 -31.51 9.08
CA ALA A 435 26.50 -31.66 10.42
C ALA A 435 25.08 -32.26 10.32
N ALA A 436 24.81 -33.24 11.20
CA ALA A 436 23.57 -34.02 11.27
C ALA A 436 22.34 -33.18 11.71
N PRO A 437 21.11 -33.58 11.32
CA PRO A 437 19.90 -32.84 11.66
C PRO A 437 19.48 -33.06 13.13
N ALA A 438 19.07 -31.97 13.79
CA ALA A 438 18.47 -31.97 15.12
C ALA A 438 17.04 -32.57 15.11
N PRO A 439 16.56 -33.15 16.23
CA PRO A 439 15.34 -33.93 16.27
C PRO A 439 14.06 -33.10 16.09
N VAL A 440 13.11 -33.70 15.38
CA VAL A 440 11.77 -33.18 15.04
C VAL A 440 10.93 -33.04 16.32
N ALA A 441 10.48 -31.81 16.61
CA ALA A 441 9.49 -31.57 17.65
C ALA A 441 8.12 -32.15 17.24
N GLN A 442 7.54 -32.99 18.09
CA GLN A 442 6.23 -33.61 17.88
C GLN A 442 5.10 -32.57 17.89
N ALA A 443 4.12 -32.75 17.00
CA ALA A 443 2.94 -31.90 16.90
C ALA A 443 2.04 -32.03 18.14
N VAL A 444 1.66 -30.89 18.71
CA VAL A 444 0.65 -30.81 19.78
C VAL A 444 -0.74 -30.94 19.14
N PRO A 445 -1.58 -31.91 19.53
CA PRO A 445 -2.93 -32.04 18.99
C PRO A 445 -3.86 -30.94 19.52
N LEU A 446 -4.67 -30.37 18.63
CA LEU A 446 -5.71 -29.38 18.97
C LEU A 446 -6.92 -30.05 19.65
N PRO A 447 -7.61 -29.37 20.59
CA PRO A 447 -8.80 -29.90 21.24
C PRO A 447 -10.00 -30.02 20.27
N GLU A 448 -10.81 -31.06 20.47
CA GLU A 448 -11.97 -31.39 19.64
C GLU A 448 -13.01 -30.26 19.53
N ALA A 449 -13.61 -30.16 18.34
CA ALA A 449 -14.65 -29.19 18.04
C ALA A 449 -15.93 -29.46 18.86
N ARG A 450 -16.43 -28.41 19.53
CA ARG A 450 -17.70 -28.44 20.26
C ARG A 450 -18.87 -28.83 19.33
N PRO A 451 -19.77 -29.76 19.71
CA PRO A 451 -20.83 -30.25 18.84
C PRO A 451 -21.82 -29.15 18.44
N LYS A 452 -22.27 -29.19 17.18
CA LYS A 452 -23.24 -28.27 16.58
C LYS A 452 -24.63 -28.49 17.19
N THR A 453 -25.15 -27.52 17.91
CA THR A 453 -26.58 -27.45 18.26
C THR A 453 -27.40 -27.15 17.00
N ALA A 454 -28.41 -28.00 16.74
CA ALA A 454 -29.37 -27.82 15.65
C ALA A 454 -30.31 -26.63 15.94
N PRO A 455 -30.80 -25.92 14.90
CA PRO A 455 -31.77 -24.85 15.10
C PRO A 455 -33.17 -25.41 15.42
N ASP A 456 -33.83 -24.78 16.39
CA ASP A 456 -35.19 -25.07 16.85
C ASP A 456 -36.21 -25.09 15.70
N VAL A 457 -37.02 -26.14 15.69
CA VAL A 457 -38.18 -26.33 14.82
C VAL A 457 -39.36 -25.55 15.42
N ALA A 458 -39.71 -24.40 14.83
CA ALA A 458 -40.96 -23.72 15.12
C ALA A 458 -42.08 -24.25 14.21
N SER A 459 -42.97 -24.99 14.87
CA SER A 459 -44.29 -25.51 14.53
C SER A 459 -45.08 -24.87 13.38
N ALA A 460 -45.71 -25.76 12.63
CA ALA A 460 -46.72 -25.52 11.60
C ALA A 460 -48.02 -24.88 12.15
N ALA A 461 -48.61 -23.99 11.36
CA ALA A 461 -50.01 -23.59 11.49
C ALA A 461 -50.72 -23.72 10.11
N THR A 462 -51.36 -24.87 9.96
CA THR A 462 -52.69 -25.15 9.39
C THR A 462 -53.22 -24.29 8.23
N VAL A 463 -53.34 -24.93 7.07
CA VAL A 463 -54.15 -24.56 5.90
C VAL A 463 -55.62 -24.97 6.10
N LYS A 464 -56.58 -24.15 5.63
CA LYS A 464 -57.92 -24.57 5.12
C LYS A 464 -58.62 -23.40 4.36
N PRO A 465 -59.65 -23.64 3.51
CA PRO A 465 -59.51 -23.53 2.04
C PRO A 465 -60.50 -22.58 1.32
N ASP A 466 -60.19 -22.35 0.03
CA ASP A 466 -61.01 -21.99 -1.16
C ASP A 466 -62.38 -21.28 -1.06
N THR A 467 -62.57 -20.19 -1.83
CA THR A 467 -63.48 -20.10 -3.02
C THR A 467 -63.36 -18.74 -3.79
N PRO A 468 -63.95 -18.50 -5.00
CA PRO A 468 -63.14 -18.28 -6.21
C PRO A 468 -63.38 -16.97 -7.02
N ARG A 469 -62.50 -16.79 -8.02
CA ARG A 469 -62.68 -16.08 -9.32
C ARG A 469 -63.15 -14.62 -9.34
N ARG A 470 -62.29 -13.76 -9.91
CA ARG A 470 -62.71 -12.82 -10.98
C ARG A 470 -61.57 -12.52 -11.96
N LYS A 471 -61.75 -12.97 -13.21
CA LYS A 471 -61.01 -12.53 -14.39
C LYS A 471 -61.26 -11.04 -14.63
N ARG A 472 -60.24 -10.24 -14.92
CA ARG A 472 -60.41 -9.02 -15.70
C ARG A 472 -59.28 -8.81 -16.71
N HIS A 473 -59.73 -8.47 -17.91
CA HIS A 473 -59.06 -8.42 -19.19
C HIS A 473 -58.00 -7.30 -19.31
N HIS A 474 -57.05 -7.58 -20.20
CA HIS A 474 -56.23 -6.61 -20.90
C HIS A 474 -57.01 -5.38 -21.40
N ARG A 475 -56.43 -4.18 -21.20
CA ARG A 475 -56.73 -3.02 -22.04
C ARG A 475 -55.42 -2.43 -22.60
N ARG A 476 -55.34 -2.45 -23.93
CA ARG A 476 -54.36 -1.78 -24.78
C ARG A 476 -54.49 -0.27 -24.58
N TYR A 477 -53.37 0.45 -24.53
CA TYR A 477 -53.32 1.88 -24.81
C TYR A 477 -52.67 2.09 -26.18
N ARG A 478 -53.39 2.79 -27.06
CA ARG A 478 -53.00 3.27 -28.38
C ARG A 478 -53.48 4.72 -28.48
N HIS A 479 -52.81 5.50 -29.34
CA HIS A 479 -52.90 6.96 -29.62
C HIS A 479 -51.94 7.81 -28.78
N ARG A 480 -50.91 8.48 -29.32
CA ARG A 480 -50.71 9.22 -30.60
C ARG A 480 -51.59 10.47 -30.68
N GLN A 481 -51.05 11.58 -30.22
CA GLN A 481 -50.87 12.82 -30.99
C GLN A 481 -49.44 13.32 -30.74
#